data_AF-A0A7S9GH58-F1
#
_entry.id   AF-A0A7S9GH58-F1
#
_cell.length_a   1.000
_cell.length_b   1.000
_cell.length_c   1.000
_cell.angle_alpha   90.00
_cell.angle_beta   90.00
_cell.angle_gamma   90.00
#
_symmetry.space_group_name_H-M   'P 1'
#
loop_
_entity.id
_entity.type
_entity.pdbx_description
1 polymer ?
#
loop_
_entity_poly.entity_id
_entity_poly.type
_entity_poly.pdbx_seq_one_letter_code
_entity_poly.pdbx_strand_id
1 'polypeptide(L)'
;MYGNASPFASRTHRGSAMYSRVGVETDVLNASPHRLVAMLFDGLADAMSQARGAIEARNTELKNRALNRAVRILDEGLKAALNLDSGQLAGDLRDLYAYMCMRLTHANLHGDGAAIEECQRLLAPVREAWTLIGERAEAAPLSQRAA
;
A
#
# COMPACT_ATOMS: atom_id res chain seq x y z
N MET A 1 -51.38 14.86 27.04
CA MET A 1 -50.28 13.97 26.64
C MET A 1 -49.60 14.60 25.43
N TYR A 2 -48.55 15.41 25.63
CA TYR A 2 -47.81 16.02 24.52
C TYR A 2 -46.62 15.11 24.19
N GLY A 3 -46.61 14.56 22.97
CA GLY A 3 -45.55 13.72 22.45
C GLY A 3 -44.29 14.54 22.16
N ASN A 4 -43.16 14.08 22.71
CA ASN A 4 -41.85 14.67 22.48
C ASN A 4 -41.32 14.24 21.10
N ALA A 5 -41.45 15.11 20.09
CA ALA A 5 -40.72 14.96 18.85
C ALA A 5 -39.41 15.76 18.95
N SER A 6 -38.27 15.06 19.08
CA SER A 6 -36.94 15.67 18.96
C SER A 6 -36.44 15.52 17.51
N PRO A 7 -36.20 16.63 16.76
CA PRO A 7 -35.94 16.62 15.32
C PRO A 7 -34.46 16.49 14.91
N PHE A 8 -33.55 16.02 15.76
CA PHE A 8 -32.13 15.90 15.41
C PHE A 8 -31.49 14.64 15.98
N ALA A 9 -31.40 13.58 15.18
CA ALA A 9 -30.55 12.44 15.48
C ALA A 9 -29.87 11.89 14.21
N SER A 10 -29.24 12.76 13.43
CA SER A 10 -28.26 12.35 12.43
C SER A 10 -26.91 12.22 13.12
N ARG A 11 -26.62 11.04 13.67
CA ARG A 11 -25.33 10.74 14.30
C ARG A 11 -24.26 10.57 13.22
N THR A 12 -23.56 11.68 12.97
CA THR A 12 -22.42 11.83 12.08
C THR A 12 -21.40 10.67 12.20
N HIS A 13 -21.22 9.90 11.14
CA HIS A 13 -20.22 8.83 11.02
C HIS A 13 -18.82 9.40 10.70
N ARG A 14 -18.31 10.39 11.46
CA ARG A 14 -17.01 11.07 11.21
C ARG A 14 -15.94 10.82 12.28
N GLY A 15 -16.07 9.80 13.12
CA GLY A 15 -15.06 9.47 14.14
C GLY A 15 -13.95 8.54 13.65
N SER A 16 -14.30 7.42 13.02
CA SER A 16 -13.35 6.35 12.68
C SER A 16 -12.30 6.75 11.63
N ALA A 17 -12.68 7.58 10.65
CA ALA A 17 -11.77 8.04 9.59
C ALA A 17 -10.70 9.05 10.07
N MET A 18 -10.89 9.71 11.22
CA MET A 18 -9.89 10.63 11.77
C MET A 18 -8.80 9.89 12.54
N TYR A 19 -9.14 8.85 13.29
CA TYR A 19 -8.15 8.07 14.05
C TYR A 19 -7.19 7.28 13.13
N SER A 20 -7.69 6.69 12.04
CA SER A 20 -6.82 6.00 11.08
C SER A 20 -5.88 6.97 10.36
N ARG A 21 -6.35 8.18 10.07
CA ARG A 21 -5.53 9.24 9.44
C ARG A 21 -4.46 9.79 10.38
N VAL A 22 -4.82 10.09 11.64
CA VAL A 22 -3.87 10.57 12.66
C VAL A 22 -2.84 9.49 13.01
N GLY A 23 -3.25 8.21 13.08
CA GLY A 23 -2.33 7.09 13.29
C GLY A 23 -1.28 6.99 12.19
N VAL A 24 -1.71 6.96 10.91
CA VAL A 24 -0.79 6.91 9.76
C VAL A 24 0.11 8.14 9.70
N GLU A 25 -0.40 9.34 9.98
CA GLU A 25 0.38 10.58 9.96
C GLU A 25 1.44 10.63 11.08
N THR A 26 1.09 10.20 12.29
CA THR A 26 2.03 10.15 13.44
C THR A 26 3.10 9.07 13.24
N ASP A 27 2.72 7.92 12.67
CA ASP A 27 3.64 6.84 12.33
C ASP A 27 4.63 7.27 11.23
N VAL A 28 4.17 8.00 10.21
CA VAL A 28 5.04 8.51 9.13
C VAL A 28 6.06 9.53 9.66
N LEU A 29 5.67 10.43 10.58
CA LEU A 29 6.55 11.49 11.09
C LEU A 29 7.75 10.97 11.89
N ASN A 30 7.65 9.77 12.48
CA ASN A 30 8.71 9.16 13.29
C ASN A 30 9.26 7.86 12.70
N ALA A 31 8.77 7.42 11.55
CA ALA A 31 9.20 6.18 10.91
C ALA A 31 10.61 6.32 10.32
N SER A 32 11.41 5.27 10.50
CA SER A 32 12.68 5.14 9.77
C SER A 32 12.41 5.00 8.26
N PRO A 33 13.37 5.36 7.38
CA PRO A 33 13.23 5.16 5.93
C PRO A 33 12.87 3.70 5.57
N HIS A 34 13.44 2.73 6.30
CA HIS A 34 13.12 1.32 6.12
C HIS A 34 11.64 1.01 6.42
N ARG A 35 11.10 1.58 7.51
CA ARG A 35 9.70 1.42 7.91
C ARG A 35 8.75 2.09 6.92
N LEU A 36 9.11 3.25 6.37
CA LEU A 36 8.29 3.92 5.34
C LEU A 36 8.12 3.04 4.09
N VAL A 37 9.18 2.39 3.62
CA VAL A 37 9.11 1.45 2.50
C VAL A 37 8.25 0.23 2.84
N ALA A 38 8.36 -0.31 4.07
CA ALA A 38 7.49 -1.39 4.53
C ALA A 38 6.00 -0.98 4.51
N MET A 39 5.68 0.24 4.95
CA MET A 39 4.31 0.78 4.90
C MET A 39 3.80 0.94 3.45
N LEU A 40 4.67 1.28 2.50
CA LEU A 40 4.31 1.31 1.08
C LEU A 40 3.97 -0.10 0.57
N PHE A 41 4.76 -1.12 0.92
CA PHE A 41 4.45 -2.51 0.56
C PHE A 41 3.13 -2.98 1.15
N ASP A 42 2.85 -2.66 2.42
CA ASP A 42 1.60 -2.99 3.09
C ASP A 42 0.41 -2.29 2.40
N GLY A 43 0.53 -0.99 2.16
CA GLY A 43 -0.49 -0.21 1.45
C GLY A 43 -0.76 -0.70 0.03
N LEU A 44 0.27 -1.19 -0.68
CA LEU A 44 0.15 -1.78 -2.00
C LEU A 44 -0.57 -3.13 -1.96
N ALA A 45 -0.21 -4.00 -1.02
CA ALA A 45 -0.86 -5.30 -0.82
C ALA A 45 -2.35 -5.15 -0.46
N ASP A 46 -2.67 -4.20 0.42
CA ASP A 46 -4.04 -3.87 0.80
C ASP A 46 -4.85 -3.35 -0.38
N ALA A 47 -4.28 -2.44 -1.17
CA ALA A 47 -4.93 -1.88 -2.35
C ALA A 47 -5.24 -2.96 -3.40
N MET A 48 -4.29 -3.89 -3.66
CA MET A 48 -4.51 -5.02 -4.57
C MET A 48 -5.60 -5.96 -4.05
N SER A 49 -5.61 -6.27 -2.76
CA SER A 49 -6.62 -7.14 -2.14
C SER A 49 -8.02 -6.52 -2.19
N GLN A 50 -8.12 -5.22 -1.91
CA GLN A 50 -9.37 -4.47 -2.02
C GLN A 50 -9.89 -4.42 -3.47
N ALA A 51 -8.99 -4.23 -4.44
CA ALA A 51 -9.35 -4.24 -5.86
C ALA A 51 -9.92 -5.59 -6.30
N ARG A 52 -9.32 -6.71 -5.85
CA ARG A 52 -9.80 -8.06 -6.18
C ARG A 52 -11.20 -8.31 -5.61
N GLY A 53 -11.43 -8.01 -4.33
CA GLY A 53 -12.77 -8.10 -3.73
C GLY A 53 -13.80 -7.19 -4.41
N ALA A 54 -13.38 -6.00 -4.88
CA ALA A 54 -14.25 -5.10 -5.62
C ALA A 54 -14.64 -5.64 -7.01
N ILE A 55 -13.74 -6.38 -7.68
CA ILE A 55 -14.05 -7.06 -8.95
C ILE A 55 -15.11 -8.14 -8.72
N GLU A 56 -14.93 -8.98 -7.69
CA GLU A 56 -15.88 -10.05 -7.33
C GLU A 56 -17.26 -9.48 -7.00
N ALA A 57 -17.30 -8.37 -6.26
CA ALA A 57 -18.52 -7.66 -5.91
C ALA A 57 -19.12 -6.79 -7.04
N ARG A 58 -18.49 -6.76 -8.23
CA ARG A 58 -18.84 -5.87 -9.35
C ARG A 58 -18.90 -4.38 -8.96
N ASN A 59 -18.12 -3.97 -7.96
CA ASN A 59 -18.03 -2.59 -7.51
C ASN A 59 -16.93 -1.84 -8.30
N THR A 60 -17.33 -1.30 -9.45
CA THR A 60 -16.43 -0.61 -10.38
C THR A 60 -15.77 0.63 -9.78
N GLU A 61 -16.47 1.39 -8.93
CA GLU A 61 -15.93 2.60 -8.31
C GLU A 61 -14.81 2.26 -7.32
N LEU A 62 -15.05 1.28 -6.44
CA LEU A 62 -14.05 0.82 -5.49
C LEU A 62 -12.85 0.19 -6.19
N LYS A 63 -13.08 -0.63 -7.22
CA LYS A 63 -12.02 -1.20 -8.06
C LYS A 63 -11.10 -0.10 -8.62
N ASN A 64 -11.67 0.91 -9.26
CA ASN A 64 -10.91 2.01 -9.87
C ASN A 64 -10.08 2.75 -8.81
N ARG A 65 -10.68 3.10 -7.66
CA ARG A 65 -9.94 3.78 -6.59
C ARG A 65 -8.80 2.94 -6.05
N ALA A 66 -9.03 1.65 -5.80
CA ALA A 66 -8.04 0.74 -5.25
C ALA A 66 -6.88 0.51 -6.22
N LEU A 67 -7.16 0.26 -7.51
CA LEU A 67 -6.11 0.04 -8.52
C LEU A 67 -5.32 1.31 -8.82
N ASN A 68 -5.97 2.48 -8.88
CA ASN A 68 -5.25 3.74 -9.00
C ASN A 68 -4.33 3.98 -7.80
N ARG A 69 -4.79 3.70 -6.58
CA ARG A 69 -3.94 3.78 -5.38
C ARG A 69 -2.73 2.85 -5.48
N ALA A 70 -2.93 1.60 -5.91
CA ALA A 70 -1.85 0.63 -6.07
C ALA A 70 -0.79 1.11 -7.09
N VAL A 71 -1.24 1.60 -8.25
CA VAL A 71 -0.34 2.15 -9.29
C VAL A 71 0.44 3.36 -8.77
N ARG A 72 -0.20 4.27 -8.03
CA ARG A 72 0.50 5.42 -7.44
C ARG A 72 1.56 5.01 -6.42
N ILE A 73 1.28 4.02 -5.57
CA ILE A 73 2.28 3.51 -4.62
C ILE A 73 3.48 2.90 -5.36
N LEU A 74 3.24 2.16 -6.44
CA LEU A 74 4.32 1.60 -7.26
C LEU A 74 5.15 2.68 -7.95
N ASP A 75 4.51 3.59 -8.68
CA ASP A 75 5.20 4.52 -9.57
C ASP A 75 5.74 5.76 -8.83
N GLU A 76 4.91 6.41 -8.01
CA GLU A 76 5.29 7.62 -7.25
C GLU A 76 6.00 7.29 -5.93
N GLY A 77 5.78 6.09 -5.38
CA GLY A 77 6.36 5.66 -4.10
C GLY A 77 7.62 4.82 -4.28
N LEU A 78 7.45 3.55 -4.63
CA LEU A 78 8.53 2.55 -4.62
C LEU A 78 9.54 2.79 -5.75
N LYS A 79 9.07 3.01 -6.97
CA LYS A 79 9.92 3.18 -8.15
C LYS A 79 10.67 4.51 -8.12
N ALA A 80 10.00 5.60 -7.74
CA ALA A 80 10.64 6.91 -7.59
C ALA A 80 11.71 6.96 -6.48
N ALA A 81 11.61 6.09 -5.47
CA ALA A 81 12.58 5.99 -4.37
C ALA A 81 13.83 5.16 -4.71
N LEU A 82 13.89 4.52 -5.89
CA LEU A 82 15.05 3.70 -6.28
C LEU A 82 16.27 4.58 -6.60
N ASN A 83 17.41 4.23 -5.99
CA ASN A 83 18.71 4.76 -6.41
C ASN A 83 19.27 3.92 -7.56
N LEU A 84 19.11 4.40 -8.80
CA LEU A 84 19.54 3.67 -9.99
C LEU A 84 21.07 3.57 -10.15
N ASP A 85 21.84 4.40 -9.45
CA ASP A 85 23.30 4.34 -9.45
C ASP A 85 23.85 3.22 -8.56
N SER A 86 22.97 2.55 -7.79
CA SER A 86 23.35 1.48 -6.86
C SER A 86 23.56 0.10 -7.52
N GLY A 87 23.41 0.00 -8.84
CA GLY A 87 23.74 -1.19 -9.63
C GLY A 87 22.52 -1.93 -10.20
N GLN A 88 22.77 -3.14 -10.70
CA GLN A 88 21.82 -3.91 -11.52
C GLN A 88 20.46 -4.16 -10.84
N LEU A 89 20.48 -4.46 -9.53
CA LEU A 89 19.26 -4.76 -8.77
C LEU A 89 18.25 -3.59 -8.80
N ALA A 90 18.72 -2.34 -8.76
CA ALA A 90 17.84 -1.18 -8.84
C ALA A 90 17.17 -1.08 -10.21
N GLY A 91 17.88 -1.45 -11.29
CA GLY A 91 17.32 -1.56 -12.64
C GLY A 91 16.26 -2.65 -12.72
N ASP A 92 16.56 -3.85 -12.20
CA ASP A 92 15.63 -4.98 -12.21
C ASP A 92 14.34 -4.67 -11.43
N LEU A 93 14.46 -4.02 -10.26
CA LEU A 93 13.30 -3.59 -9.47
C LEU A 93 12.48 -2.51 -10.18
N ARG A 94 13.14 -1.54 -10.83
CA ARG A 94 12.44 -0.50 -11.62
C ARG A 94 11.59 -1.14 -12.72
N ASP A 95 12.16 -2.10 -13.43
CA ASP A 95 11.51 -2.76 -14.56
C ASP A 95 10.37 -3.66 -14.08
N LEU A 96 10.56 -4.36 -12.95
CA LEU A 96 9.51 -5.11 -12.26
C LEU A 96 8.33 -4.21 -11.86
N TYR A 97 8.59 -3.07 -11.21
CA TYR A 97 7.54 -2.16 -10.79
C TYR A 97 6.82 -1.52 -11.98
N ALA A 98 7.54 -1.18 -13.06
CA ALA A 98 6.93 -0.69 -14.29
C ALA A 98 6.00 -1.74 -14.93
N TYR A 99 6.42 -3.00 -14.96
CA TYR A 99 5.58 -4.10 -15.43
C TYR A 99 4.31 -4.26 -14.59
N MET A 100 4.43 -4.22 -13.26
CA MET A 100 3.28 -4.28 -12.36
C MET A 100 2.30 -3.12 -12.58
N CYS A 101 2.79 -1.90 -12.77
CA CYS A 101 1.93 -0.74 -13.12
C CYS A 101 1.10 -1.03 -14.36
N MET A 102 1.73 -1.49 -15.44
CA MET A 102 1.03 -1.86 -16.68
C MET A 102 -0.02 -2.94 -16.44
N ARG A 103 0.29 -3.99 -15.65
CA ARG A 103 -0.63 -5.07 -15.35
C ARG A 103 -1.81 -4.65 -14.48
N LEU A 104 -1.60 -3.78 -13.50
CA LEU A 104 -2.68 -3.23 -12.67
C LEU A 104 -3.57 -2.26 -13.46
N THR A 105 -3.01 -1.49 -14.40
CA THR A 105 -3.80 -0.70 -15.35
C THR A 105 -4.64 -1.60 -16.26
N HIS A 106 -4.08 -2.70 -16.78
CA HIS A 106 -4.82 -3.70 -17.54
C HIS A 106 -5.96 -4.32 -16.71
N ALA A 107 -5.68 -4.71 -15.46
CA ALA A 107 -6.68 -5.21 -14.53
C ALA A 107 -7.81 -4.21 -14.31
N ASN A 108 -7.49 -2.92 -14.26
CA ASN A 108 -8.50 -1.89 -14.08
C ASN A 108 -9.43 -1.78 -15.29
N LEU A 109 -8.85 -1.74 -16.49
CA LEU A 109 -9.62 -1.63 -17.74
C LEU A 109 -10.53 -2.84 -17.97
N HIS A 110 -10.05 -4.05 -17.69
CA HIS A 110 -10.75 -5.29 -18.04
C HIS A 110 -11.46 -5.98 -16.87
N GLY A 111 -11.27 -5.52 -15.63
CA GLY A 111 -11.75 -6.24 -14.45
C GLY A 111 -11.05 -7.60 -14.27
N ASP A 112 -9.79 -7.70 -14.68
CA ASP A 112 -9.02 -8.94 -14.66
C ASP A 112 -8.37 -9.16 -13.28
N GLY A 113 -9.02 -9.98 -12.46
CA GLY A 113 -8.52 -10.36 -11.13
C GLY A 113 -7.23 -11.19 -11.18
N ALA A 114 -7.02 -11.99 -12.22
CA ALA A 114 -5.81 -12.81 -12.35
C ALA A 114 -4.56 -11.95 -12.57
N ALA A 115 -4.71 -10.82 -13.27
CA ALA A 115 -3.64 -9.83 -13.39
C ALA A 115 -3.24 -9.20 -12.05
N ILE A 116 -4.19 -9.01 -11.12
CA ILE A 116 -3.89 -8.54 -9.77
C ILE A 116 -3.14 -9.62 -8.98
N GLU A 117 -3.59 -10.87 -9.05
CA GLU A 117 -2.94 -11.98 -8.35
C GLU A 117 -1.51 -12.22 -8.82
N GLU A 118 -1.23 -12.02 -10.10
CA GLU A 118 0.13 -12.08 -10.62
C GLU A 118 1.02 -10.99 -10.02
N CYS A 119 0.54 -9.75 -9.95
CA CYS A 119 1.26 -8.67 -9.31
C CYS A 119 1.52 -8.97 -7.82
N GLN A 120 0.56 -9.58 -7.12
CA GLN A 120 0.75 -10.02 -5.73
C GLN A 120 1.87 -11.06 -5.61
N ARG A 121 1.91 -12.06 -6.50
CA ARG A 121 2.97 -13.08 -6.51
C ARG A 121 4.34 -12.50 -6.82
N LEU A 122 4.42 -11.56 -7.76
CA LEU A 122 5.67 -10.89 -8.14
C LEU A 122 6.21 -10.00 -7.01
N LEU A 123 5.32 -9.36 -6.25
CA LEU A 123 5.70 -8.48 -5.14
C LEU A 123 6.14 -9.23 -3.88
N ALA A 124 5.53 -10.40 -3.61
CA ALA A 124 5.74 -11.16 -2.39
C ALA A 124 7.24 -11.36 -2.01
N PRO A 125 8.11 -11.89 -2.89
CA PRO A 125 9.51 -12.11 -2.53
C PRO A 125 10.26 -10.81 -2.23
N VAL A 126 9.92 -9.70 -2.90
CA VAL A 126 10.55 -8.39 -2.66
C VAL A 126 10.16 -7.86 -1.28
N ARG A 127 8.88 -7.96 -0.92
CA ARG A 127 8.37 -7.55 0.39
C ARG A 127 8.97 -8.41 1.50
N GLU A 128 9.01 -9.72 1.33
CA GLU A 128 9.60 -10.66 2.30
C GLU A 128 11.08 -10.36 2.52
N ALA A 129 11.85 -10.20 1.44
CA ALA A 129 13.26 -9.83 1.52
C ALA A 129 13.46 -8.49 2.25
N TRP A 130 12.59 -7.51 2.01
CA TRP A 130 12.65 -6.22 2.71
C TRP A 130 12.43 -6.38 4.21
N THR A 131 11.40 -7.13 4.63
CA THR A 131 11.11 -7.39 6.06
C THR A 131 12.30 -8.06 6.76
N LEU A 132 12.92 -9.06 6.12
CA LEU A 132 14.08 -9.78 6.68
C LEU A 132 15.29 -8.87 6.91
N ILE A 133 15.48 -7.81 6.10
CA ILE A 133 16.55 -6.83 6.32
C ILE A 133 16.30 -6.04 7.62
N GLY A 134 15.05 -5.64 7.86
CA GLY A 134 14.66 -4.93 9.08
C GLY A 134 14.90 -5.77 10.33
N GLU A 135 14.46 -7.03 10.34
CA GLU A 135 14.65 -7.96 11.46
C GLU A 135 16.14 -8.16 11.80
N ARG A 136 16.99 -8.28 10.78
CA ARG A 136 18.46 -8.39 10.98
C ARG A 136 19.07 -7.12 11.56
N ALA A 137 18.66 -5.94 11.08
CA ALA A 137 19.10 -4.67 11.63
C ALA A 137 18.65 -4.46 13.08
N GLU A 138 17.52 -5.07 13.47
CA GLU A 138 17.02 -5.06 14.83
C GLU A 138 17.75 -6.01 15.78
N ALA A 139 18.13 -7.19 15.27
CA ALA A 139 18.86 -8.21 16.03
C ALA A 139 20.35 -7.90 16.25
N ALA A 140 20.93 -6.91 15.57
CA ALA A 140 22.33 -6.53 15.74
C ALA A 140 22.58 -5.91 17.13
N PRO A 141 23.64 -6.33 17.86
CA PRO A 141 23.95 -5.81 19.19
C PRO A 141 24.22 -4.30 19.16
N LEU A 142 23.86 -3.59 20.23
CA LEU A 142 23.90 -2.12 20.33
C LEU A 142 25.28 -1.50 20.01
N SER A 143 26.36 -2.26 20.10
CA SER A 143 27.72 -1.83 19.73
C SER A 143 27.96 -1.67 18.22
N GLN A 144 27.09 -2.21 17.36
CA GLN A 144 27.26 -2.20 15.89
C GLN A 144 26.26 -1.31 15.13
N ARG A 145 25.30 -0.67 15.83
CA ARG A 145 24.20 0.10 15.20
C ARG A 145 24.53 1.58 14.91
N ALA A 146 25.74 2.05 15.26
CA ALA A 146 26.11 3.47 15.24
C ALA A 146 27.26 3.84 14.28
N ALA A 147 27.46 3.07 13.21
CA ALA A 147 28.42 3.37 12.14
C ALA A 147 27.69 3.65 10.83
#